data_AF-A0A5B0SK93-F1
#
_entry.id   AF-A0A5B0SK93-F1
#
_cell.length_a   1.000
_cell.length_b   1.000
_cell.length_c   1.000
_cell.angle_alpha   90.00
_cell.angle_beta   90.00
_cell.angle_gamma   90.00
#
_symmetry.space_group_name_H-M   'P 1'
#
loop_
_entity.id
_entity.type
_entity.pdbx_description
1 polymer ?
#
loop_
_entity_poly.entity_id
_entity_poly.type
_entity_poly.pdbx_seq_one_letter_code
_entity_poly.pdbx_strand_id
1 'polypeptide(L)'
;MLPHSSLVWDRRIQGTKLQELARTTKQLEDLRAEFKTCKVEHQSTLDRSTQRTAELEEELEAAKLAQTQIRTEAENQQALLVESKTAELQGKLDKAEAELRGLLESQSAMVSELRRESEGLRVELLATLEERKTAVDQTYVDSIIQQHQIDLSTAWSQIRALESRVFEEESRSLEMLTRVENLQDELRGAEEALRQRKNTPLTDSPNPEIPSSSSFAVPQATTKQTRTKSLNLLKTQMENELGLLNLSSNALSHHPPDPSNAHSLKNWSTKLYNLAGKGSLLVGEVVQPCRPGGFPPGRRGCTTSPASCRPCGTPAGDTYRLSHRTHAWVLWDRPGPKPILIWV
;
A
#
# COMPACT_ATOMS: atom_id res chain seq x y z
N MET A 1 95.01 -68.53 114.86
CA MET A 1 94.36 -68.77 113.54
C MET A 1 93.23 -67.75 113.38
N LEU A 2 93.30 -66.92 112.33
CA LEU A 2 92.27 -66.06 111.68
C LEU A 2 91.15 -65.40 112.54
N PRO A 3 90.83 -64.10 112.32
CA PRO A 3 90.23 -63.72 111.05
C PRO A 3 90.72 -62.37 110.51
N HIS A 4 91.54 -62.42 109.45
CA HIS A 4 91.71 -61.30 108.50
C HIS A 4 90.65 -61.34 107.37
N SER A 5 89.68 -62.25 107.45
CA SER A 5 88.66 -62.48 106.43
C SER A 5 87.52 -61.44 106.47
N SER A 6 87.11 -60.94 107.64
CA SER A 6 85.96 -60.01 107.75
C SER A 6 86.17 -58.70 106.97
N LEU A 7 87.37 -58.11 107.05
CA LEU A 7 87.69 -56.84 106.38
C LEU A 7 87.82 -56.96 104.85
N VAL A 8 88.09 -58.15 104.33
CA VAL A 8 88.21 -58.40 102.88
C VAL A 8 86.85 -58.62 102.24
N TRP A 9 85.94 -59.31 102.93
CA TRP A 9 84.54 -59.48 102.47
C TRP A 9 83.76 -58.17 102.51
N ASP A 10 83.93 -57.35 103.56
CA ASP A 10 83.32 -56.02 103.62
C ASP A 10 83.83 -55.10 102.50
N ARG A 11 85.14 -55.14 102.21
CA ARG A 11 85.75 -54.35 101.14
C ARG A 11 85.30 -54.81 99.74
N ARG A 12 85.07 -56.12 99.54
CA ARG A 12 84.53 -56.67 98.29
C ARG A 12 83.05 -56.32 98.10
N ILE A 13 82.23 -56.41 99.16
CA ILE A 13 80.81 -56.03 99.14
C ILE A 13 80.65 -54.52 98.95
N GLN A 14 81.49 -53.70 99.58
CA GLN A 14 81.53 -52.26 99.33
C GLN A 14 81.99 -51.95 97.89
N GLY A 15 82.97 -52.70 97.36
CA GLY A 15 83.41 -52.57 95.96
C GLY A 15 82.31 -52.88 94.94
N THR A 16 81.51 -53.94 95.15
CA THR A 16 80.39 -54.27 94.26
C THR A 16 79.26 -53.26 94.37
N LYS A 17 78.94 -52.78 95.58
CA LYS A 17 77.95 -51.71 95.79
C LYS A 17 78.39 -50.39 95.14
N LEU A 18 79.67 -50.03 95.22
CA LEU A 18 80.23 -48.85 94.55
C LEU A 18 80.21 -49.01 93.01
N GLN A 19 80.44 -50.21 92.50
CA GLN A 19 80.36 -50.49 91.07
C GLN A 19 78.92 -50.43 90.53
N GLU A 20 77.94 -50.91 91.31
CA GLU A 20 76.51 -50.75 90.99
C GLU A 20 76.07 -49.29 91.05
N LEU A 21 76.50 -48.55 92.09
CA LEU A 21 76.29 -47.10 92.18
C LEU A 21 76.86 -46.39 90.94
N ALA A 22 78.11 -46.69 90.56
CA ALA A 22 78.74 -46.11 89.36
C ALA A 22 78.01 -46.46 88.05
N ARG A 23 77.43 -47.67 87.94
CA ARG A 23 76.59 -48.05 86.79
C ARG A 23 75.28 -47.26 86.75
N THR A 24 74.59 -47.15 87.88
CA THR A 24 73.31 -46.42 87.96
C THR A 24 73.51 -44.92 87.77
N THR A 25 74.60 -44.33 88.27
CA THR A 25 74.93 -42.91 88.02
C THR A 25 75.22 -42.67 86.55
N LYS A 26 75.97 -43.57 85.89
CA LYS A 26 76.21 -43.47 84.45
C LYS A 26 74.91 -43.60 83.65
N GLN A 27 74.04 -44.56 83.99
CA GLN A 27 72.74 -44.72 83.35
C GLN A 27 71.84 -43.50 83.52
N LEU A 28 71.84 -42.86 84.70
CA LEU A 28 71.10 -41.62 84.93
C LEU A 28 71.69 -40.45 84.15
N GLU A 29 73.01 -40.39 83.98
CA GLU A 29 73.68 -39.39 83.14
C GLU A 29 73.35 -39.60 81.66
N ASP A 30 73.38 -40.84 81.17
CA ASP A 30 73.02 -41.21 79.80
C ASP A 30 71.54 -40.88 79.51
N LEU A 31 70.61 -41.28 80.39
CA LEU A 31 69.18 -40.93 80.26
C LEU A 31 68.93 -39.43 80.32
N ARG A 32 69.68 -38.70 81.17
CA ARG A 32 69.59 -37.23 81.22
C ARG A 32 70.12 -36.61 79.94
N ALA A 33 71.16 -37.18 79.32
CA ALA A 33 71.66 -36.75 78.03
C ALA A 33 70.65 -37.02 76.92
N GLU A 34 70.09 -38.22 76.86
CA GLU A 34 69.02 -38.59 75.91
C GLU A 34 67.79 -37.68 76.04
N PHE A 35 67.33 -37.41 77.27
CA PHE A 35 66.20 -36.51 77.49
C PHE A 35 66.51 -35.08 77.03
N LYS A 36 67.74 -34.58 77.25
CA LYS A 36 68.16 -33.28 76.74
C LYS A 36 68.16 -33.26 75.21
N THR A 37 68.69 -34.30 74.57
CA THR A 37 68.70 -34.44 73.11
C THR A 37 67.27 -34.48 72.56
N CYS A 38 66.41 -35.34 73.12
CA CYS A 38 65.00 -35.45 72.76
C CYS A 38 64.24 -34.12 72.93
N LYS A 39 64.52 -33.37 74.01
CA LYS A 39 63.93 -32.05 74.22
C LYS A 39 64.36 -31.04 73.14
N VAL A 40 65.64 -31.04 72.76
CA VAL A 40 66.16 -30.15 71.71
C VAL A 40 65.58 -30.53 70.34
N GLU A 41 65.49 -31.82 70.03
CA GLU A 41 64.87 -32.32 68.80
C GLU A 41 63.40 -31.93 68.73
N HIS A 42 62.63 -32.15 69.80
CA HIS A 42 61.23 -31.77 69.84
C HIS A 42 61.06 -30.25 69.64
N GLN A 43 61.88 -29.43 70.30
CA GLN A 43 61.87 -27.98 70.09
C GLN A 43 62.18 -27.62 68.63
N SER A 44 63.22 -28.23 68.04
CA SER A 44 63.55 -28.01 66.63
C SER A 44 62.42 -28.43 65.68
N THR A 45 61.71 -29.52 65.98
CA THR A 45 60.54 -29.93 65.18
C THR A 45 59.38 -28.94 65.31
N LEU A 46 59.17 -28.39 66.51
CA LEU A 46 58.13 -27.41 66.76
C LEU A 46 58.44 -26.09 66.03
N ASP A 47 59.68 -25.61 66.12
CA ASP A 47 60.15 -24.42 65.41
C ASP A 47 60.07 -24.59 63.88
N ARG A 48 60.40 -25.77 63.36
CA ARG A 48 60.25 -26.08 61.94
C ARG A 48 58.77 -26.12 61.52
N SER A 49 57.90 -26.65 62.38
CA SER A 49 56.47 -26.68 62.11
C SER A 49 55.86 -25.27 62.11
N THR A 50 56.23 -24.41 63.07
CA THR A 50 55.75 -23.02 63.13
C THR A 50 56.24 -22.21 61.94
N GLN A 51 57.50 -22.39 61.54
CA GLN A 51 58.03 -21.80 60.31
C GLN A 51 57.24 -22.27 59.08
N ARG A 52 56.97 -23.58 58.96
CA ARG A 52 56.24 -24.13 57.82
C ARG A 52 54.80 -23.60 57.75
N THR A 53 54.13 -23.41 58.88
CA THR A 53 52.79 -22.82 58.90
C THR A 53 52.81 -21.35 58.47
N ALA A 54 53.83 -20.59 58.84
CA ALA A 54 53.97 -19.20 58.40
C ALA A 54 54.26 -19.11 56.89
N GLU A 55 55.13 -19.98 56.36
CA GLU A 55 55.38 -20.07 54.91
C GLU A 55 54.09 -20.40 54.13
N LEU A 56 53.30 -21.36 54.62
CA LEU A 56 52.03 -21.72 53.96
C LEU A 56 50.98 -20.60 54.04
N GLU A 57 50.98 -19.81 55.12
CA GLU A 57 50.09 -18.65 55.26
C GLU A 57 50.49 -17.54 54.26
N GLU A 58 51.80 -17.28 54.09
CA GLU A 58 52.31 -16.35 53.07
C GLU A 58 51.96 -16.83 51.64
N GLU A 59 52.16 -18.12 51.34
CA GLU A 59 51.77 -18.71 50.05
C GLU A 59 50.26 -18.60 49.80
N LEU A 60 49.43 -18.80 50.85
CA LEU A 60 47.98 -18.66 50.74
C LEU A 60 47.56 -17.21 50.45
N GLU A 61 48.16 -16.23 51.13
CA GLU A 61 47.88 -14.82 50.87
C GLU A 61 48.37 -14.39 49.48
N ALA A 62 49.54 -14.86 49.03
CA ALA A 62 50.02 -14.63 47.67
C ALA A 62 49.07 -15.24 46.61
N ALA A 63 48.56 -16.45 46.86
CA ALA A 63 47.60 -17.11 45.97
C ALA A 63 46.25 -16.37 45.92
N LYS A 64 45.74 -15.88 47.06
CA LYS A 64 44.53 -15.04 47.11
C LYS A 64 44.73 -13.75 46.31
N LEU A 65 45.86 -13.08 46.48
CA LEU A 65 46.18 -11.87 45.72
C LEU A 65 46.22 -12.15 44.22
N ALA A 66 46.91 -13.20 43.79
CA ALA A 66 46.95 -13.61 42.38
C ALA A 66 45.55 -13.94 41.83
N GLN A 67 44.71 -14.63 42.61
CA GLN A 67 43.32 -14.92 42.22
C GLN A 67 42.51 -13.65 42.03
N THR A 68 42.64 -12.68 42.95
CA THR A 68 41.93 -11.39 42.82
C THR A 68 42.39 -10.63 41.59
N GLN A 69 43.69 -10.62 41.29
CA GLN A 69 44.24 -9.96 40.11
C GLN A 69 43.73 -10.58 38.80
N ILE A 70 43.75 -11.92 38.71
CA ILE A 70 43.21 -12.64 37.54
C ILE A 70 41.72 -12.33 37.37
N ARG A 71 40.96 -12.30 38.46
CA ARG A 71 39.54 -11.96 38.43
C ARG A 71 39.30 -10.54 37.92
N THR A 72 40.02 -9.55 38.45
CA THR A 72 39.88 -8.16 38.01
C THR A 72 40.27 -7.99 36.54
N GLU A 73 41.32 -8.68 36.09
CA GLU A 73 41.75 -8.64 34.69
C GLU A 73 40.71 -9.26 33.75
N ALA A 74 40.12 -10.39 34.14
CA ALA A 74 39.03 -11.02 33.39
C ALA A 74 37.79 -10.12 33.32
N GLU A 75 37.42 -9.48 34.43
CA GLU A 75 36.31 -8.53 34.49
C GLU A 75 36.57 -7.30 33.59
N ASN A 76 37.79 -6.76 33.58
CA ASN A 76 38.20 -5.66 32.70
C ASN A 76 38.14 -6.05 31.22
N GLN A 77 38.66 -7.22 30.85
CA GLN A 77 38.59 -7.72 29.47
C GLN A 77 37.14 -7.94 29.01
N GLN A 78 36.29 -8.44 29.91
CA GLN A 78 34.86 -8.57 29.64
C GLN A 78 34.20 -7.21 29.42
N ALA A 79 34.53 -6.21 30.24
CA ALA A 79 34.02 -4.85 30.08
C ALA A 79 34.42 -4.25 28.73
N LEU A 80 35.70 -4.33 28.35
CA LEU A 80 36.20 -3.84 27.06
C LEU A 80 35.52 -4.54 25.86
N LEU A 81 35.27 -5.84 25.97
CA LEU A 81 34.57 -6.59 24.92
C LEU A 81 33.12 -6.15 24.80
N VAL A 82 32.42 -5.94 25.92
CA VAL A 82 31.05 -5.43 25.92
C VAL A 82 31.01 -4.02 25.34
N GLU A 83 31.88 -3.11 25.79
CA GLU A 83 31.97 -1.74 25.26
C GLU A 83 32.20 -1.74 23.75
N SER A 84 33.20 -2.50 23.26
CA SER A 84 33.48 -2.63 21.83
C SER A 84 32.27 -3.13 21.03
N LYS A 85 31.59 -4.18 21.51
CA LYS A 85 30.39 -4.72 20.84
C LYS A 85 29.22 -3.74 20.87
N THR A 86 29.02 -3.04 21.99
CA THR A 86 27.95 -2.04 22.09
C THR A 86 28.20 -0.86 21.15
N ALA A 87 29.45 -0.39 21.02
CA ALA A 87 29.82 0.64 20.07
C ALA A 87 29.63 0.19 18.61
N GLU A 88 29.98 -1.06 18.29
CA GLU A 88 29.75 -1.63 16.95
C GLU A 88 28.25 -1.70 16.61
N LEU A 89 27.42 -2.16 17.55
CA LEU A 89 25.97 -2.22 17.36
C LEU A 89 25.36 -0.82 17.25
N GLN A 90 25.82 0.12 18.06
CA GLN A 90 25.38 1.52 17.98
C GLN A 90 25.71 2.11 16.62
N GLY A 91 26.93 1.93 16.11
CA GLY A 91 27.31 2.42 14.78
C GLY A 91 26.48 1.79 13.64
N LYS A 92 26.12 0.50 13.76
CA LYS A 92 25.21 -0.15 12.79
C LYS A 92 23.79 0.41 12.88
N LEU A 93 23.30 0.70 14.09
CA LEU A 93 21.99 1.31 14.30
C LEU A 93 21.95 2.72 13.70
N ASP A 94 22.93 3.56 14.01
CA ASP A 94 23.02 4.93 13.50
C ASP A 94 23.08 4.96 11.96
N LYS A 95 23.82 4.02 11.36
CA LYS A 95 23.86 3.87 9.90
C LYS A 95 22.50 3.48 9.32
N ALA A 96 21.83 2.49 9.90
CA ALA A 96 20.52 2.06 9.44
C ALA A 96 19.47 3.18 9.59
N GLU A 97 19.54 3.95 10.68
CA GLU A 97 18.68 5.13 10.85
C GLU A 97 18.93 6.21 9.80
N ALA A 98 20.20 6.48 9.46
CA ALA A 98 20.55 7.45 8.42
C ALA A 98 20.03 7.01 7.04
N GLU A 99 20.15 5.72 6.70
CA GLU A 99 19.61 5.14 5.46
C GLU A 99 18.07 5.27 5.41
N LEU A 100 17.37 4.95 6.49
CA LEU A 100 15.90 5.10 6.57
C LEU A 100 15.46 6.56 6.45
N ARG A 101 16.17 7.50 7.08
CA ARG A 101 15.89 8.94 6.94
C ARG A 101 16.07 9.38 5.48
N GLY A 102 17.17 8.98 4.84
CA GLY A 102 17.40 9.29 3.42
C GLY A 102 16.32 8.73 2.49
N LEU A 103 15.85 7.50 2.74
CA LEU A 103 14.74 6.91 1.98
C LEU A 103 13.42 7.66 2.20
N LEU A 104 13.12 8.07 3.43
CA LEU A 104 11.92 8.85 3.75
C LEU A 104 11.96 10.24 3.09
N GLU A 105 13.12 10.90 3.07
CA GLU A 105 13.30 12.19 2.39
C GLU A 105 13.12 12.05 0.88
N SER A 106 13.71 11.01 0.28
CA SER A 106 13.51 10.68 -1.14
C SER A 106 12.04 10.41 -1.47
N GLN A 107 11.34 9.64 -0.64
CA GLN A 107 9.91 9.36 -0.81
C GLN A 107 9.07 10.64 -0.68
N SER A 108 9.39 11.51 0.29
CA SER A 108 8.73 12.80 0.48
C SER A 108 8.90 13.72 -0.73
N ALA A 109 10.11 13.75 -1.32
CA ALA A 109 10.39 14.50 -2.53
C ALA A 109 9.55 13.99 -3.72
N MET A 110 9.50 12.67 -3.93
CA MET A 110 8.70 12.05 -4.98
C MET A 110 7.20 12.33 -4.81
N VAL A 111 6.66 12.23 -3.59
CA VAL A 111 5.25 12.56 -3.31
C VAL A 111 4.97 14.04 -3.58
N SER A 112 5.89 14.93 -3.23
CA SER A 112 5.76 16.36 -3.49
C SER A 112 5.77 16.68 -4.98
N GLU A 113 6.57 15.95 -5.75
CA GLU A 113 6.60 16.04 -7.21
C GLU A 113 5.29 15.58 -7.86
N LEU A 114 4.82 14.38 -7.51
CA LEU A 114 3.54 13.87 -8.01
C LEU A 114 2.36 14.78 -7.67
N ARG A 115 2.37 15.39 -6.48
CA ARG A 115 1.34 16.38 -6.10
C ARG A 115 1.39 17.62 -6.99
N ARG A 116 2.58 18.12 -7.30
CA ARG A 116 2.76 19.28 -8.17
C ARG A 116 2.30 18.97 -9.60
N GLU A 117 2.65 17.80 -10.12
CA GLU A 117 2.20 17.34 -11.45
C GLU A 117 0.69 17.16 -11.49
N SER A 118 0.10 16.53 -10.47
CA SER A 118 -1.36 16.38 -10.37
C SER A 118 -2.07 17.74 -10.34
N GLU A 119 -1.52 18.72 -9.62
CA GLU A 119 -2.07 20.07 -9.57
C GLU A 119 -1.91 20.79 -10.91
N GLY A 120 -0.77 20.63 -11.59
CA GLY A 120 -0.53 21.14 -12.94
C GLY A 120 -1.56 20.60 -13.94
N LEU A 121 -1.75 19.28 -13.96
CA LEU A 121 -2.75 18.63 -14.83
C LEU A 121 -4.18 19.08 -14.51
N ARG A 122 -4.51 19.29 -13.23
CA ARG A 122 -5.81 19.81 -12.82
C ARG A 122 -6.06 21.21 -13.37
N VAL A 123 -5.06 22.08 -13.30
CA VAL A 123 -5.14 23.46 -13.84
C VAL A 123 -5.27 23.43 -15.37
N GLU A 124 -4.49 22.60 -16.05
CA GLU A 124 -4.56 22.44 -17.51
C GLU A 124 -5.94 21.92 -17.96
N LEU A 125 -6.48 20.92 -17.26
CA LEU A 125 -7.82 20.42 -17.53
C LEU A 125 -8.90 21.49 -17.35
N LEU A 126 -8.79 22.34 -16.32
CA LEU A 126 -9.74 23.43 -16.12
C LEU A 126 -9.63 24.49 -17.22
N ALA A 127 -8.42 24.82 -17.65
CA ALA A 127 -8.20 25.78 -18.73
C ALA A 127 -8.82 25.28 -20.05
N THR A 128 -8.57 24.01 -20.41
CA THR A 128 -9.14 23.41 -21.62
C THR A 128 -10.66 23.25 -21.55
N LEU A 129 -11.22 23.02 -20.36
CA LEU A 129 -12.67 22.98 -20.17
C LEU A 129 -13.28 24.37 -20.40
N GLU A 130 -12.71 25.43 -19.82
CA GLU A 130 -13.23 26.78 -20.00
C GLU A 130 -13.09 27.26 -21.46
N GLU A 131 -12.00 26.91 -22.14
CA GLU A 131 -11.83 27.15 -23.58
C GLU A 131 -12.93 26.45 -24.39
N ARG A 132 -13.19 25.17 -24.12
CA ARG A 132 -14.26 24.44 -24.83
C ARG A 132 -15.65 25.01 -24.53
N LYS A 133 -15.90 25.41 -23.29
CA LYS A 133 -17.18 26.01 -22.89
C LYS A 133 -17.42 27.32 -23.61
N THR A 134 -16.44 28.21 -23.63
CA THR A 134 -16.54 29.48 -24.37
C THR A 134 -16.71 29.26 -25.88
N ALA A 135 -16.06 28.25 -26.45
CA ALA A 135 -16.26 27.87 -27.85
C ALA A 135 -17.69 27.38 -28.12
N VAL A 136 -18.25 26.53 -27.25
CA VAL A 136 -19.64 26.07 -27.38
C VAL A 136 -20.61 27.24 -27.26
N ASP A 137 -20.44 28.10 -26.26
CA ASP A 137 -21.27 29.30 -26.07
C ASP A 137 -21.22 30.21 -27.30
N GLN A 138 -20.03 30.38 -27.89
CA GLN A 138 -19.87 31.15 -29.13
C GLN A 138 -20.62 30.51 -30.32
N THR A 139 -20.48 29.21 -30.53
CA THR A 139 -21.19 28.52 -31.62
C THR A 139 -22.72 28.57 -31.46
N TYR A 140 -23.20 28.55 -30.22
CA TYR A 140 -24.62 28.71 -29.91
C TYR A 140 -25.13 30.12 -30.26
N VAL A 141 -24.38 31.15 -29.87
CA VAL A 141 -24.67 32.55 -30.24
C VAL A 141 -24.66 32.74 -31.76
N ASP A 142 -23.65 32.20 -32.45
CA ASP A 142 -23.55 32.27 -33.91
C ASP A 142 -24.74 31.59 -34.60
N SER A 143 -25.20 30.45 -34.06
CA SER A 143 -26.38 29.73 -34.57
C SER A 143 -27.66 30.57 -34.44
N ILE A 144 -27.85 31.25 -33.31
CA ILE A 144 -28.98 32.17 -33.11
C ILE A 144 -28.93 33.32 -34.12
N ILE A 145 -27.75 33.92 -34.30
CA ILE A 145 -27.56 35.02 -35.25
C ILE A 145 -27.88 34.57 -36.68
N GLN A 146 -27.37 33.40 -37.09
CA GLN A 146 -27.63 32.83 -38.41
C GLN A 146 -29.12 32.56 -38.62
N GLN A 147 -29.81 31.96 -37.63
CA GLN A 147 -31.26 31.73 -37.72
C GLN A 147 -32.02 33.04 -37.91
N HIS A 148 -31.70 34.08 -37.12
CA HIS A 148 -32.36 35.37 -37.24
C HIS A 148 -32.13 36.02 -38.62
N GLN A 149 -30.93 35.90 -39.19
CA GLN A 149 -30.66 36.39 -40.55
C GLN A 149 -31.48 35.65 -41.61
N ILE A 150 -31.68 34.34 -41.47
CA ILE A 150 -32.54 33.54 -42.34
C ILE A 150 -33.99 33.99 -42.23
N ASP A 151 -34.49 34.19 -41.01
CA ASP A 151 -35.87 34.63 -40.75
C ASP A 151 -36.13 36.02 -41.34
N LEU A 152 -35.19 36.96 -41.12
CA LEU A 152 -35.26 38.30 -41.71
C LEU A 152 -35.29 38.21 -43.25
N SER A 153 -34.39 37.44 -43.86
CA SER A 153 -34.34 37.28 -45.32
C SER A 153 -35.63 36.69 -45.87
N THR A 154 -36.23 35.74 -45.14
CA THR A 154 -37.51 35.13 -45.48
C THR A 154 -38.64 36.15 -45.40
N ALA A 155 -38.70 36.95 -44.34
CA ALA A 155 -39.69 38.01 -44.18
C ALA A 155 -39.56 39.08 -45.28
N TRP A 156 -38.35 39.53 -45.59
CA TRP A 156 -38.09 40.48 -46.68
C TRP A 156 -38.55 39.92 -48.04
N SER A 157 -38.30 38.64 -48.30
CA SER A 157 -38.77 38.02 -49.53
C SER A 157 -40.30 37.93 -49.60
N GLN A 158 -40.97 37.68 -48.48
CA GLN A 158 -42.43 37.66 -48.40
C GLN A 158 -43.03 39.05 -48.63
N ILE A 159 -42.45 40.10 -48.02
CA ILE A 159 -42.86 41.49 -48.24
C ILE A 159 -42.80 41.81 -49.73
N ARG A 160 -41.67 41.52 -50.40
CA ARG A 160 -41.52 41.78 -51.84
C ARG A 160 -42.53 41.01 -52.69
N ALA A 161 -42.84 39.77 -52.32
CA ALA A 161 -43.85 38.97 -53.02
C ALA A 161 -45.26 39.54 -52.84
N LEU A 162 -45.59 40.03 -51.64
CA LEU A 162 -46.86 40.70 -51.38
C LEU A 162 -46.95 42.04 -52.12
N GLU A 163 -45.90 42.85 -52.10
CA GLU A 163 -45.80 44.09 -52.88
C GLU A 163 -46.06 43.81 -54.36
N SER A 164 -45.41 42.80 -54.94
CA SER A 164 -45.60 42.42 -56.34
C SER A 164 -47.05 42.02 -56.64
N ARG A 165 -47.68 41.24 -55.76
CA ARG A 165 -49.10 40.85 -55.90
C ARG A 165 -50.05 42.04 -55.78
N VAL A 166 -49.75 43.01 -54.91
CA VAL A 166 -50.52 44.24 -54.80
C VAL A 166 -50.44 45.01 -56.11
N PHE A 167 -49.25 45.20 -56.68
CA PHE A 167 -49.09 45.86 -57.99
C PHE A 167 -49.82 45.15 -59.13
N GLU A 168 -49.80 43.81 -59.19
CA GLU A 168 -50.56 43.04 -60.19
C GLU A 168 -52.07 43.26 -60.04
N GLU A 169 -52.58 43.27 -58.81
CA GLU A 169 -54.00 43.45 -58.54
C GLU A 169 -54.44 44.90 -58.82
N GLU A 170 -53.60 45.89 -58.50
CA GLU A 170 -53.79 47.28 -58.90
C GLU A 170 -53.85 47.43 -60.42
N SER A 171 -52.95 46.76 -61.15
CA SER A 171 -52.98 46.73 -62.62
C SER A 171 -54.25 46.08 -63.18
N ARG A 172 -54.71 44.97 -62.60
CA ARG A 172 -55.99 44.33 -62.98
C ARG A 172 -57.17 45.24 -62.72
N SER A 173 -57.19 45.92 -61.57
CA SER A 173 -58.24 46.87 -61.23
C SER A 173 -58.28 48.05 -62.21
N LEU A 174 -57.13 48.57 -62.62
CA LEU A 174 -57.03 49.62 -63.65
C LEU A 174 -57.55 49.14 -65.00
N GLU A 175 -57.14 47.94 -65.44
CA GLU A 175 -57.65 47.35 -66.68
C GLU A 175 -59.17 47.17 -66.66
N MET A 176 -59.71 46.68 -65.53
CA MET A 176 -61.16 46.58 -65.33
C MET A 176 -61.85 47.95 -65.39
N LEU A 177 -61.25 48.99 -64.81
CA LEU A 177 -61.80 50.35 -64.84
C LEU A 177 -61.85 50.89 -66.27
N THR A 178 -60.79 50.71 -67.06
CA THR A 178 -60.77 51.05 -68.49
C THR A 178 -61.81 50.26 -69.28
N ARG A 179 -62.00 48.97 -68.97
CA ARG A 179 -63.04 48.16 -69.61
C ARG A 179 -64.44 48.66 -69.28
N VAL A 180 -64.69 49.10 -68.05
CA VAL A 180 -65.97 49.71 -67.65
C VAL A 180 -66.19 51.04 -68.37
N GLU A 181 -65.15 51.88 -68.51
CA GLU A 181 -65.23 53.14 -69.26
C GLU A 181 -65.58 52.89 -70.73
N ASN A 182 -64.89 51.96 -71.39
CA ASN A 182 -65.22 51.56 -72.76
C ASN A 182 -66.66 51.05 -72.90
N LEU A 183 -67.13 50.21 -71.96
CA LEU A 183 -68.52 49.74 -71.95
C LEU A 183 -69.52 50.88 -71.74
N GLN A 184 -69.19 51.89 -70.92
CA GLN A 184 -70.02 53.09 -70.75
C GLN A 184 -70.09 53.92 -72.03
N ASP A 185 -68.98 54.07 -72.76
CA ASP A 185 -68.94 54.77 -74.04
C ASP A 185 -69.67 54.00 -75.15
N GLU A 186 -69.55 52.67 -75.20
CA GLU A 186 -70.34 51.81 -76.09
C GLU A 186 -71.85 51.95 -75.79
N LEU A 187 -72.25 51.95 -74.52
CA LEU A 187 -73.64 52.18 -74.12
C LEU A 187 -74.12 53.57 -74.54
N ARG A 188 -73.31 54.62 -74.35
CA ARG A 188 -73.62 55.99 -74.79
C ARG A 188 -73.79 56.06 -76.31
N GLY A 189 -72.88 55.44 -77.08
CA GLY A 189 -72.96 55.37 -78.53
C GLY A 189 -74.17 54.56 -79.02
N ALA A 190 -74.49 53.45 -78.35
CA ALA A 190 -75.67 52.65 -78.64
C ALA A 190 -76.97 53.42 -78.33
N GLU A 191 -77.04 54.18 -77.24
CA GLU A 191 -78.16 55.06 -76.91
C GLU A 191 -78.35 56.16 -77.96
N GLU A 192 -77.26 56.77 -78.44
CA GLU A 192 -77.28 57.76 -79.53
C GLU A 192 -77.73 57.14 -80.86
N ALA A 193 -77.26 55.94 -81.19
CA ALA A 193 -77.70 55.19 -82.37
C ALA A 193 -79.20 54.83 -82.28
N LEU A 194 -79.70 54.47 -81.09
CA LEU A 194 -81.11 54.22 -80.85
C LEU A 194 -81.96 55.50 -80.99
N ARG A 195 -81.42 56.66 -80.57
CA ARG A 195 -82.03 57.97 -80.80
C ARG A 195 -82.08 58.34 -82.28
N GLN A 196 -81.06 58.00 -83.06
CA GLN A 196 -81.07 58.18 -84.52
C GLN A 196 -82.05 57.23 -85.22
N ARG A 197 -82.19 55.98 -84.74
CA ARG A 197 -83.20 55.02 -85.21
C ARG A 197 -84.65 55.40 -84.88
N LYS A 198 -84.88 56.34 -83.95
CA LYS A 198 -86.21 56.81 -83.57
C LYS A 198 -86.81 57.84 -84.56
N ASN A 199 -86.04 58.31 -85.54
CA ASN A 199 -86.45 59.32 -86.53
C ASN A 199 -86.71 58.78 -87.95
N THR A 200 -86.86 57.47 -88.16
CA THR A 200 -87.24 56.87 -89.45
C THR A 200 -88.14 55.64 -89.26
N PRO A 201 -89.16 55.42 -90.13
CA PRO A 201 -90.26 54.50 -89.84
C PRO A 201 -89.87 53.02 -89.98
N LEU A 202 -90.56 52.19 -89.21
CA LEU A 202 -90.50 50.72 -89.14
C LEU A 202 -90.40 50.01 -90.51
N THR A 203 -89.54 48.99 -90.60
CA THR A 203 -89.94 47.65 -91.08
C THR A 203 -88.91 46.56 -90.71
N ASP A 204 -89.47 45.44 -90.24
CA ASP A 204 -89.02 44.03 -90.26
C ASP A 204 -87.83 43.49 -89.42
N SER A 205 -88.23 42.56 -88.55
CA SER A 205 -87.49 41.43 -87.95
C SER A 205 -86.86 40.52 -89.03
N PRO A 206 -85.81 39.70 -88.74
CA PRO A 206 -85.95 38.57 -87.81
C PRO A 206 -84.70 38.19 -86.97
N ASN A 207 -84.97 37.37 -85.95
CA ASN A 207 -84.04 36.55 -85.16
C ASN A 207 -83.21 35.62 -86.07
N PRO A 208 -81.96 35.24 -85.71
CA PRO A 208 -81.80 33.93 -85.06
C PRO A 208 -80.57 33.74 -84.13
N GLU A 209 -80.65 32.63 -83.38
CA GLU A 209 -79.57 31.68 -83.07
C GLU A 209 -78.56 31.93 -81.92
N ILE A 210 -78.88 31.24 -80.83
CA ILE A 210 -78.02 30.59 -79.83
C ILE A 210 -76.84 29.84 -80.49
N PRO A 211 -75.66 29.82 -79.83
CA PRO A 211 -74.90 28.59 -79.74
C PRO A 211 -74.73 28.12 -78.29
N SER A 212 -75.21 26.91 -78.06
CA SER A 212 -74.79 26.01 -76.99
C SER A 212 -73.38 25.50 -77.25
N SER A 213 -72.55 25.38 -76.20
CA SER A 213 -71.65 24.24 -75.93
C SER A 213 -70.72 24.55 -74.75
N SER A 214 -70.82 23.79 -73.65
CA SER A 214 -69.85 22.73 -73.27
C SER A 214 -68.49 23.31 -72.83
N SER A 215 -68.06 23.17 -71.58
CA SER A 215 -67.70 21.88 -71.01
C SER A 215 -67.49 21.96 -69.49
N PHE A 216 -67.99 20.95 -68.78
CA PHE A 216 -67.55 20.58 -67.44
C PHE A 216 -66.07 20.18 -67.49
N ALA A 217 -65.20 20.89 -66.77
CA ALA A 217 -63.86 20.41 -66.46
C ALA A 217 -63.63 20.46 -64.95
N VAL A 218 -63.87 19.31 -64.34
CA VAL A 218 -63.42 18.92 -63.01
C VAL A 218 -61.89 18.85 -62.98
N PRO A 219 -61.18 19.52 -62.05
CA PRO A 219 -59.81 19.12 -61.69
C PRO A 219 -59.83 18.23 -60.43
N GLN A 220 -60.41 17.04 -60.54
CA GLN A 220 -60.09 15.90 -59.65
C GLN A 220 -59.01 15.07 -60.33
N ALA A 221 -57.74 15.44 -60.18
CA ALA A 221 -56.63 14.49 -60.38
C ALA A 221 -55.28 14.97 -59.83
N THR A 222 -55.03 16.27 -59.71
CA THR A 222 -53.70 16.76 -59.29
C THR A 222 -53.52 16.82 -57.78
N THR A 223 -54.59 16.96 -57.00
CA THR A 223 -54.51 17.05 -55.52
C THR A 223 -54.15 15.73 -54.85
N LYS A 224 -54.47 14.57 -55.45
CA LYS A 224 -54.03 13.28 -54.90
C LYS A 224 -52.52 13.12 -55.02
N GLN A 225 -51.93 13.52 -56.16
CA GLN A 225 -50.50 13.34 -56.39
C GLN A 225 -49.65 14.34 -55.59
N THR A 226 -50.06 15.61 -55.48
CA THR A 226 -49.40 16.59 -54.60
C THR A 226 -49.57 16.24 -53.13
N ARG A 227 -50.75 15.74 -52.71
CA ARG A 227 -50.96 15.25 -51.34
C ARG A 227 -50.13 14.02 -51.01
N THR A 228 -49.95 13.06 -51.94
CA THR A 228 -49.05 11.91 -51.70
C THR A 228 -47.59 12.32 -51.66
N LYS A 229 -47.18 13.29 -52.48
CA LYS A 229 -45.80 13.79 -52.47
C LYS A 229 -45.49 14.57 -51.19
N SER A 230 -46.40 15.43 -50.73
CA SER A 230 -46.22 16.16 -49.48
C SER A 230 -46.28 15.24 -48.26
N LEU A 231 -47.12 14.20 -48.29
CA LEU A 231 -47.21 13.21 -47.21
C LEU A 231 -45.97 12.30 -47.16
N ASN A 232 -45.41 11.92 -48.30
CA ASN A 232 -44.14 11.21 -48.34
C ASN A 232 -42.97 12.08 -47.86
N LEU A 233 -42.91 13.36 -48.23
CA LEU A 233 -41.87 14.29 -47.75
C LEU A 233 -41.94 14.46 -46.23
N LEU A 234 -43.15 14.64 -45.68
CA LEU A 234 -43.39 14.77 -44.25
C LEU A 234 -43.03 13.48 -43.50
N LYS A 235 -43.32 12.31 -44.10
CA LYS A 235 -42.96 11.00 -43.54
C LYS A 235 -41.44 10.79 -43.49
N THR A 236 -40.72 11.12 -44.55
CA THR A 236 -39.25 11.03 -44.56
C THR A 236 -38.62 12.01 -43.57
N GLN A 237 -39.20 13.20 -43.41
CA GLN A 237 -38.75 14.18 -42.42
C GLN A 237 -38.96 13.67 -40.98
N MET A 238 -40.11 13.06 -40.68
CA MET A 238 -40.36 12.43 -39.38
C MET A 238 -39.48 11.19 -39.13
N GLU A 239 -39.21 10.36 -40.13
CA GLU A 239 -38.32 9.20 -40.01
C GLU A 239 -36.86 9.62 -39.77
N ASN A 240 -36.40 10.74 -40.34
CA ASN A 240 -35.07 11.28 -40.06
C ASN A 240 -34.97 11.88 -38.64
N GLU A 241 -35.97 12.64 -38.20
CA GLU A 241 -36.00 13.24 -36.86
C GLU A 241 -36.10 12.17 -35.76
N LEU A 242 -36.91 11.12 -35.96
CA LEU A 242 -37.05 10.01 -35.00
C LEU A 242 -35.93 8.96 -35.13
N GLY A 243 -35.35 8.80 -36.32
CA GLY A 243 -34.21 7.91 -36.57
C GLY A 243 -32.91 8.41 -35.95
N LEU A 244 -32.72 9.72 -35.83
CA LEU A 244 -31.56 10.32 -35.14
C LEU A 244 -31.60 10.12 -33.63
N LEU A 245 -32.78 9.96 -33.02
CA LEU A 245 -32.91 9.68 -31.59
C LEU A 245 -32.52 8.24 -31.22
N ASN A 246 -32.45 7.32 -32.19
CA ASN A 246 -32.16 5.91 -31.92
C ASN A 246 -30.68 5.52 -32.12
N LEU A 247 -29.84 6.40 -32.68
CA LEU A 247 -28.40 6.19 -32.79
C LEU A 247 -27.61 6.73 -31.59
N SER A 248 -28.23 7.54 -30.73
CA SER A 248 -27.59 8.07 -29.52
C SER A 248 -27.63 7.10 -28.33
N SER A 249 -28.45 6.04 -28.36
CA SER A 249 -28.68 5.16 -27.20
C SER A 249 -27.90 3.83 -27.22
N ASN A 250 -27.12 3.55 -28.27
CA ASN A 250 -26.40 2.26 -28.42
C ASN A 250 -24.87 2.34 -28.38
N ALA A 251 -24.28 3.45 -27.94
CA ALA A 251 -22.82 3.61 -27.84
C ALA A 251 -22.21 3.28 -26.46
N LEU A 252 -22.95 2.64 -25.56
CA LEU A 252 -22.43 2.12 -24.29
C LEU A 252 -23.04 0.75 -23.97
N SER A 253 -22.61 -0.30 -24.68
CA SER A 253 -22.74 -1.66 -24.16
C SER A 253 -21.74 -2.62 -24.80
N HIS A 254 -21.02 -3.33 -23.93
CA HIS A 254 -20.16 -4.50 -24.14
C HIS A 254 -18.74 -4.32 -24.72
N HIS A 255 -17.78 -4.19 -23.81
CA HIS A 255 -16.58 -5.03 -23.84
C HIS A 255 -16.57 -5.88 -22.55
N PRO A 256 -16.45 -7.22 -22.61
CA PRO A 256 -16.29 -8.03 -21.40
C PRO A 256 -14.87 -7.85 -20.84
N PRO A 257 -14.69 -7.77 -19.51
CA PRO A 257 -13.38 -7.81 -18.90
C PRO A 257 -12.89 -9.26 -18.75
N ASP A 258 -11.60 -9.46 -19.02
CA ASP A 258 -10.88 -10.70 -18.76
C ASP A 258 -11.07 -11.22 -17.32
N PRO A 259 -11.21 -12.54 -17.10
CA PRO A 259 -11.48 -13.13 -15.78
C PRO A 259 -10.28 -13.20 -14.82
N SER A 260 -9.15 -12.51 -15.08
CA SER A 260 -7.93 -12.67 -14.27
C SER A 260 -7.82 -11.72 -13.05
N ASN A 261 -8.75 -10.78 -12.85
CA ASN A 261 -8.59 -9.73 -11.81
C ASN A 261 -9.74 -9.66 -10.77
N ALA A 262 -10.53 -10.73 -10.63
CA ALA A 262 -11.71 -10.77 -9.73
C ALA A 262 -11.38 -10.97 -8.23
N HIS A 263 -10.11 -11.09 -7.84
CA HIS A 263 -9.72 -11.31 -6.44
C HIS A 263 -9.34 -10.05 -5.65
N SER A 264 -9.14 -8.91 -6.31
CA SER A 264 -8.66 -7.69 -5.62
C SER A 264 -9.78 -6.81 -5.06
N LEU A 265 -10.95 -6.77 -5.71
CA LEU A 265 -12.06 -5.86 -5.34
C LEU A 265 -12.98 -6.39 -4.22
N LYS A 266 -12.87 -7.66 -3.83
CA LYS A 266 -13.65 -8.22 -2.70
C LYS A 266 -13.12 -7.85 -1.32
N ASN A 267 -11.90 -7.31 -1.20
CA ASN A 267 -11.30 -6.99 0.10
C ASN A 267 -11.61 -5.58 0.62
N TRP A 268 -12.20 -4.69 -0.18
CA TRP A 268 -12.49 -3.31 0.25
C TRP A 268 -13.91 -3.13 0.78
N SER A 269 -14.86 -3.95 0.34
CA SER A 269 -16.25 -3.89 0.82
C SER A 269 -16.39 -4.38 2.27
N THR A 270 -15.62 -5.39 2.68
CA THR A 270 -15.72 -5.97 4.04
C THR A 270 -15.11 -5.09 5.14
N LYS A 271 -14.32 -4.07 4.77
CA LYS A 271 -13.64 -3.18 5.72
C LYS A 271 -14.47 -1.96 6.11
N LEU A 272 -15.48 -1.59 5.32
CA LEU A 272 -16.34 -0.43 5.59
C LEU A 272 -17.59 -0.74 6.43
N TYR A 273 -18.01 -2.02 6.53
CA TYR A 273 -19.17 -2.40 7.33
C TYR A 273 -18.89 -2.64 8.83
N ASN A 274 -17.64 -2.58 9.28
CA ASN A 274 -17.27 -2.86 10.69
C ASN A 274 -17.07 -1.61 11.58
N LEU A 275 -17.39 -0.41 11.09
CA LEU A 275 -17.22 0.85 11.85
C LEU A 275 -18.53 1.59 12.16
N ALA A 276 -19.69 1.11 11.68
CA ALA A 276 -20.98 1.80 11.83
C ALA A 276 -21.84 1.27 13.01
N GLY A 277 -21.26 0.49 13.94
CA GLY A 277 -22.01 -0.25 14.95
C GLY A 277 -21.45 -0.15 16.36
N LYS A 278 -21.10 1.06 16.84
CA LYS A 278 -20.86 1.29 18.28
C LYS A 278 -20.93 2.77 18.64
N GLY A 279 -21.95 3.15 19.40
CA GLY A 279 -21.85 4.29 20.32
C GLY A 279 -22.92 5.36 20.17
N SER A 280 -24.18 5.06 20.53
CA SER A 280 -25.05 6.07 21.14
C SER A 280 -26.04 5.40 22.10
N LEU A 281 -26.25 6.04 23.26
CA LEU A 281 -27.33 5.82 24.26
C LEU A 281 -27.10 4.64 25.23
N LEU A 282 -27.17 4.73 26.57
CA LEU A 282 -27.81 5.68 27.49
C LEU A 282 -27.18 5.66 28.90
N VAL A 283 -27.39 6.80 29.57
CA VAL A 283 -27.39 7.09 31.01
C VAL A 283 -28.00 5.98 31.89
N GLY A 284 -27.27 5.63 32.96
CA GLY A 284 -27.77 5.54 34.34
C GLY A 284 -28.46 4.25 34.80
N GLU A 285 -27.73 3.38 35.51
CA GLU A 285 -28.25 2.75 36.74
C GLU A 285 -27.10 2.21 37.61
N VAL A 286 -27.25 2.39 38.92
CA VAL A 286 -26.33 2.01 40.00
C VAL A 286 -26.69 0.61 40.49
N VAL A 287 -25.79 -0.38 40.39
CA VAL A 287 -25.77 -1.58 41.26
C VAL A 287 -24.31 -2.04 41.51
N GLN A 288 -24.09 -2.49 42.74
CA GLN A 288 -22.88 -2.71 43.53
C GLN A 288 -21.72 -3.58 42.99
N PRO A 289 -20.53 -3.45 43.62
CA PRO A 289 -19.33 -4.26 43.33
C PRO A 289 -19.34 -5.61 44.07
N CYS A 290 -19.16 -6.71 43.31
CA CYS A 290 -18.77 -8.00 43.86
C CYS A 290 -17.36 -8.40 43.40
N ARG A 291 -16.66 -9.03 44.33
CA ARG A 291 -15.21 -9.08 44.52
C ARG A 291 -14.57 -10.34 43.86
N PRO A 292 -13.24 -10.52 44.00
CA PRO A 292 -12.37 -11.23 43.06
C PRO A 292 -12.22 -12.73 43.38
N GLY A 293 -11.78 -13.50 42.39
CA GLY A 293 -11.23 -14.85 42.61
C GLY A 293 -11.40 -15.75 41.40
N GLY A 294 -10.29 -16.26 40.87
CA GLY A 294 -10.35 -17.30 39.84
C GLY A 294 -9.08 -17.48 39.02
N PHE A 295 -7.96 -17.80 39.67
CA PHE A 295 -6.85 -18.50 39.00
C PHE A 295 -7.31 -19.91 38.62
N PRO A 296 -7.03 -20.42 37.41
CA PRO A 296 -6.90 -21.85 37.20
C PRO A 296 -5.44 -22.31 37.37
N PRO A 297 -5.21 -23.50 37.96
CA PRO A 297 -3.90 -23.98 38.39
C PRO A 297 -3.20 -24.86 37.33
N GLY A 298 -1.87 -24.73 37.28
CA GLY A 298 -0.92 -25.85 37.23
C GLY A 298 -0.94 -26.82 36.05
N ARG A 299 0.09 -26.75 35.21
CA ARG A 299 0.89 -27.93 34.81
C ARG A 299 2.38 -27.56 34.75
N ARG A 300 3.11 -27.91 35.82
CA ARG A 300 4.57 -28.07 35.86
C ARG A 300 4.88 -29.56 35.91
N GLY A 301 5.99 -29.94 35.29
CA GLY A 301 6.63 -31.25 35.38
C GLY A 301 6.55 -32.03 34.05
N CYS A 302 7.60 -32.63 33.50
CA CYS A 302 8.92 -32.95 34.05
C CYS A 302 9.94 -33.22 32.91
N THR A 303 11.18 -32.81 33.16
CA THR A 303 12.49 -33.46 32.91
C THR A 303 12.66 -34.56 31.84
N THR A 304 13.56 -34.28 30.89
CA THR A 304 14.78 -35.03 30.52
C THR A 304 14.77 -36.58 30.44
N SER A 305 14.84 -37.09 29.19
CA SER A 305 15.66 -38.17 28.54
C SER A 305 16.13 -39.43 29.32
N PRO A 306 16.69 -40.50 28.67
CA PRO A 306 16.78 -40.90 27.24
C PRO A 306 16.41 -42.40 26.98
N ALA A 307 16.21 -42.82 25.72
CA ALA A 307 16.61 -44.17 25.26
C ALA A 307 16.52 -44.33 23.74
N SER A 308 17.61 -44.87 23.19
CA SER A 308 17.83 -45.36 21.84
C SER A 308 17.15 -46.70 21.59
N CYS A 309 16.49 -46.89 20.44
CA CYS A 309 16.68 -48.06 19.55
C CYS A 309 15.94 -47.87 18.21
N ARG A 310 16.64 -48.21 17.12
CA ARG A 310 16.26 -48.13 15.68
C ARG A 310 15.42 -49.37 15.24
N PRO A 311 15.31 -49.71 13.93
CA PRO A 311 14.44 -49.18 12.88
C PRO A 311 13.63 -50.30 12.16
N CYS A 312 12.79 -49.98 11.16
CA CYS A 312 12.57 -50.78 9.93
C CYS A 312 11.49 -50.11 9.04
N GLY A 313 11.75 -49.99 7.73
CA GLY A 313 10.70 -49.84 6.71
C GLY A 313 10.90 -48.77 5.62
N THR A 314 11.81 -49.00 4.67
CA THR A 314 11.71 -48.54 3.26
C THR A 314 11.11 -49.68 2.42
N PRO A 315 10.62 -49.51 1.15
CA PRO A 315 11.18 -48.74 0.03
C PRO A 315 10.09 -47.92 -0.74
N ALA A 316 10.29 -47.18 -1.84
CA ALA A 316 11.20 -47.24 -2.98
C ALA A 316 11.19 -45.88 -3.71
N GLY A 317 12.22 -45.60 -4.51
CA GLY A 317 12.22 -44.48 -5.48
C GLY A 317 13.61 -43.96 -5.81
N ASP A 318 14.35 -44.72 -6.61
CA ASP A 318 15.68 -44.39 -7.14
C ASP A 318 15.66 -43.25 -8.16
N THR A 319 16.70 -42.40 -8.14
CA THR A 319 17.57 -42.13 -9.30
C THR A 319 18.82 -41.31 -8.89
N TYR A 320 19.94 -42.03 -8.77
CA TYR A 320 21.34 -41.73 -9.16
C TYR A 320 21.60 -40.40 -9.93
N ARG A 321 22.76 -39.70 -9.91
CA ARG A 321 24.15 -39.81 -9.39
C ARG A 321 24.85 -38.57 -9.99
N LEU A 322 25.73 -37.81 -9.33
CA LEU A 322 27.19 -37.96 -9.49
C LEU A 322 27.97 -37.15 -8.46
N SER A 323 28.93 -37.85 -7.88
CA SER A 323 30.07 -37.43 -7.06
C SER A 323 30.92 -36.35 -7.73
N HIS A 324 31.47 -35.40 -6.96
CA HIS A 324 32.91 -35.20 -6.86
C HIS A 324 33.29 -34.52 -5.55
N ARG A 325 34.09 -35.26 -4.78
CA ARG A 325 34.83 -34.89 -3.59
C ARG A 325 36.05 -34.08 -4.04
N THR A 326 36.22 -32.85 -3.57
CA THR A 326 37.52 -32.16 -3.58
C THR A 326 37.81 -31.64 -2.18
N HIS A 327 38.85 -32.21 -1.58
CA HIS A 327 39.50 -31.69 -0.40
C HIS A 327 40.28 -30.44 -0.83
N ALA A 328 39.89 -29.26 -0.37
CA ALA A 328 40.70 -28.05 -0.48
C ALA A 328 41.59 -27.96 0.75
N TRP A 329 42.90 -28.07 0.56
CA TRP A 329 43.90 -27.68 1.53
C TRP A 329 44.03 -26.16 1.47
N VAL A 330 43.75 -25.46 2.58
CA VAL A 330 44.13 -24.06 2.73
C VAL A 330 45.46 -24.04 3.44
N LEU A 331 46.52 -23.85 2.66
CA LEU A 331 47.90 -23.66 3.13
C LEU A 331 48.02 -22.22 3.65
N TRP A 332 48.08 -22.04 4.97
CA TRP A 332 48.51 -20.78 5.56
C TRP A 332 50.04 -20.76 5.60
N ASP A 333 50.62 -19.93 4.75
CA ASP A 333 52.06 -19.68 4.70
C ASP A 333 52.41 -18.58 5.72
N ARG A 334 53.10 -18.95 6.81
CA ARG A 334 53.87 -18.02 7.65
C ARG A 334 55.12 -18.70 8.20
N PRO A 335 56.26 -17.98 8.27
CA PRO A 335 57.54 -18.56 8.64
C PRO A 335 57.71 -18.61 10.17
N GLY A 336 57.97 -19.79 10.74
CA GLY A 336 58.32 -19.97 12.17
C GLY A 336 57.85 -21.32 12.74
N PRO A 337 58.53 -21.91 13.74
CA PRO A 337 58.67 -23.35 13.80
C PRO A 337 57.52 -24.11 14.49
N LYS A 338 57.08 -25.17 13.79
CA LYS A 338 56.33 -26.38 14.20
C LYS A 338 54.82 -26.23 14.51
N PRO A 339 53.93 -26.81 13.66
CA PRO A 339 52.53 -26.99 14.02
C PRO A 339 52.33 -28.21 14.94
N ILE A 340 51.53 -28.03 15.98
CA ILE A 340 50.98 -29.10 16.81
C ILE A 340 49.63 -29.50 16.19
N LEU A 341 49.49 -30.77 15.78
CA LEU A 341 48.21 -31.31 15.34
C LEU A 341 47.31 -31.58 16.57
N ILE A 342 46.14 -30.95 16.61
CA ILE A 342 45.02 -31.38 17.43
C ILE A 342 43.95 -31.90 16.45
N TRP A 343 43.57 -33.16 16.63
CA TRP A 343 42.47 -33.79 15.92
C TRP A 343 41.15 -33.37 16.58
N VAL A 344 40.17 -32.95 15.77
CA VAL A 344 38.75 -32.85 16.16
C VAL A 344 37.98 -33.92 15.41
#